data_AF-A0A925L851-F1
#
_entry.id   AF-A0A925L851-F1
#
_cell.length_a   1.000
_cell.length_b   1.000
_cell.length_c   1.000
_cell.angle_alpha   90.00
_cell.angle_beta   90.00
_cell.angle_gamma   90.00
#
_symmetry.space_group_name_H-M   'P 1'
#
loop_
_entity.id
_entity.type
_entity.pdbx_description
1 polymer ?
#
loop_
_entity_poly.entity_id
_entity_poly.type
_entity_poly.pdbx_seq_one_letter_code
_entity_poly.pdbx_strand_id
1 'polypeptide(L)'
;MKVCIDPGHGMSNRQMGVYDPGATHSENGFVFQEATITLGYGLALKDTFRARQVEVFMTRDDATDHTPVGTRAGMAKAAGCEVLVSLHLNDFDDDTANGLEVLYRDNDDKALAQRLQDALIDATQMRDRKIKQRADLAVLKFNGTAVLIELGFIANDQDRTKLLSAHMRDTITRTIARVVMEHLSPA
;
A
#
# COMPACT_ATOMS: atom_id res chain seq x y z
N MET A 1 -6.14 9.45 16.63
CA MET A 1 -6.24 8.89 15.27
C MET A 1 -4.99 9.25 14.49
N LYS A 2 -4.01 8.35 14.50
CA LYS A 2 -2.81 8.49 13.66
C LYS A 2 -2.61 7.26 12.79
N VAL A 3 -2.50 7.47 11.49
CA VAL A 3 -2.33 6.39 10.49
C VAL A 3 -0.90 6.40 9.99
N CYS A 4 -0.27 5.23 9.93
CA CYS A 4 0.96 5.03 9.19
C CYS A 4 0.63 4.65 7.75
N ILE A 5 1.22 5.37 6.80
CA ILE A 5 1.22 5.00 5.39
C ILE A 5 2.64 4.55 5.05
N ASP A 6 2.75 3.36 4.49
CA ASP A 6 4.02 2.76 4.10
C ASP A 6 4.07 2.55 2.58
N PRO A 7 4.63 3.49 1.81
CA PRO A 7 4.92 3.23 0.41
C PRO A 7 6.03 2.17 0.29
N GLY A 8 5.72 1.01 -0.29
CA GLY A 8 6.66 -0.10 -0.45
C GLY A 8 7.96 0.29 -1.16
N HIS A 9 9.05 -0.42 -0.89
CA HIS A 9 10.35 -0.24 -1.56
C HIS A 9 10.99 1.15 -1.35
N GLY A 10 11.90 1.57 -2.23
CA GLY A 10 12.66 2.83 -2.11
C GLY A 10 14.09 2.62 -1.61
N MET A 11 14.72 3.68 -1.10
CA MET A 11 16.12 3.63 -0.68
C MET A 11 16.33 2.75 0.56
N SER A 12 17.36 1.91 0.49
CA SER A 12 17.79 1.05 1.60
C SER A 12 16.77 0.02 2.09
N ASN A 13 15.84 -0.45 1.24
CA ASN A 13 14.76 -1.33 1.67
C ASN A 13 15.25 -2.70 2.21
N ARG A 14 16.11 -3.40 1.44
CA ARG A 14 16.71 -4.68 1.85
C ARG A 14 18.22 -4.62 2.07
N GLN A 15 18.90 -3.69 1.38
CA GLN A 15 20.34 -3.50 1.46
C GLN A 15 20.63 -2.02 1.68
N MET A 16 21.43 -1.69 2.69
CA MET A 16 21.76 -0.32 3.04
C MET A 16 22.46 0.40 1.87
N GLY A 17 21.99 1.62 1.54
CA GLY A 17 22.55 2.43 0.46
C GLY A 17 22.18 1.98 -0.95
N VAL A 18 21.35 0.95 -1.09
CA VAL A 18 20.89 0.44 -2.40
C VAL A 18 19.43 0.81 -2.59
N TYR A 19 19.13 1.43 -3.73
CA TYR A 19 17.76 1.70 -4.14
C TYR A 19 17.09 0.39 -4.55
N ASP A 20 15.95 0.09 -3.91
CA ASP A 20 15.09 -1.02 -4.27
C ASP A 20 13.91 -0.46 -5.10
N PRO A 21 13.83 -0.73 -6.41
CA PRO A 21 12.72 -0.29 -7.24
C PRO A 21 11.43 -1.09 -6.98
N GLY A 22 11.51 -2.21 -6.26
CA GLY A 22 10.48 -3.24 -6.24
C GLY A 22 10.32 -3.90 -7.60
N ALA A 23 9.11 -4.35 -7.90
CA ALA A 23 8.76 -4.85 -9.22
C ALA A 23 8.96 -3.77 -10.29
N THR A 24 9.40 -4.18 -11.48
CA THR A 24 9.64 -3.26 -12.59
C THR A 24 9.08 -3.82 -13.89
N HIS A 25 8.49 -2.95 -14.70
CA HIS A 25 8.03 -3.29 -16.05
C HIS A 25 8.59 -2.28 -17.05
N SER A 26 9.02 -2.73 -18.22
CA SER A 26 9.56 -1.87 -19.28
C SER A 26 8.72 -1.97 -20.54
N GLU A 27 8.23 -0.84 -21.03
CA GLU A 27 7.40 -0.77 -22.23
C GLU A 27 7.66 0.54 -22.97
N ASN A 28 7.79 0.49 -24.30
CA ASN A 28 7.95 1.68 -25.15
C ASN A 28 9.10 2.63 -24.73
N GLY A 29 10.17 2.09 -24.14
CA GLY A 29 11.31 2.86 -23.64
C GLY A 29 11.11 3.51 -22.27
N PHE A 30 9.96 3.29 -21.62
CA PHE A 30 9.69 3.70 -20.25
C PHE A 30 9.92 2.54 -19.29
N VAL A 31 10.46 2.84 -18.10
CA VAL A 31 10.60 1.88 -17.00
C VAL A 31 9.66 2.30 -15.87
N PHE A 32 8.67 1.46 -15.61
CA PHE A 32 7.78 1.59 -14.46
C PHE A 32 8.40 0.88 -13.27
N GLN A 33 8.41 1.54 -12.13
CA GLN A 33 8.95 1.01 -10.88
C GLN A 33 7.87 1.07 -9.81
N GLU A 34 7.68 -0.05 -9.10
CA GLU A 34 6.77 -0.13 -7.97
C GLU A 34 7.05 0.96 -6.94
N ALA A 35 8.30 1.16 -6.53
CA ALA A 35 8.70 2.17 -5.55
C ALA A 35 8.23 3.59 -5.91
N THR A 36 8.25 3.94 -7.20
CA THR A 36 7.77 5.24 -7.68
C THR A 36 6.25 5.34 -7.64
N ILE A 37 5.55 4.29 -8.09
CA ILE A 37 4.09 4.26 -8.14
C ILE A 37 3.52 4.27 -6.70
N THR A 38 4.02 3.42 -5.81
CA THR A 38 3.57 3.33 -4.42
C THR A 38 3.83 4.63 -3.65
N LEU A 39 4.94 5.35 -3.93
CA LEU A 39 5.17 6.69 -3.37
C LEU A 39 4.10 7.67 -3.82
N GLY A 40 3.77 7.69 -5.11
CA GLY A 40 2.71 8.54 -5.66
C GLY A 40 1.34 8.27 -5.03
N TYR A 41 1.00 7.00 -4.82
CA TYR A 41 -0.22 6.61 -4.09
C TYR A 41 -0.16 7.01 -2.61
N GLY A 42 0.97 6.80 -1.94
CA GLY A 42 1.16 7.16 -0.54
C GLY A 42 1.03 8.65 -0.27
N LEU A 43 1.60 9.50 -1.13
CA LEU A 43 1.45 10.95 -1.05
C LEU A 43 0.00 11.39 -1.26
N ALA A 44 -0.69 10.82 -2.25
CA ALA A 44 -2.11 11.12 -2.49
C ALA A 44 -3.00 10.65 -1.32
N LEU A 45 -2.69 9.50 -0.71
CA LEU A 45 -3.39 8.99 0.46
C LEU A 45 -3.13 9.89 1.69
N LYS A 46 -1.89 10.35 1.89
CA LYS A 46 -1.53 11.33 2.92
C LYS A 46 -2.39 12.58 2.81
N ASP A 47 -2.51 13.15 1.61
CA ASP A 47 -3.30 14.36 1.37
C ASP A 47 -4.80 14.10 1.62
N THR A 48 -5.29 12.92 1.24
CA THR A 48 -6.68 12.49 1.47
C THR A 48 -7.02 12.40 2.96
N PHE A 49 -6.13 11.85 3.79
CA PHE A 49 -6.30 11.79 5.24
C PHE A 49 -6.18 13.17 5.89
N ARG A 50 -5.20 13.99 5.47
CA ARG A 50 -5.00 15.35 6.00
C ARG A 50 -6.19 16.25 5.73
N ALA A 51 -6.81 16.14 4.56
CA ALA A 51 -8.05 16.86 4.23
C ALA A 51 -9.23 16.50 5.17
N ARG A 52 -9.12 15.39 5.91
CA ARG A 52 -10.10 14.92 6.90
C ARG A 52 -9.59 15.04 8.34
N GLN A 53 -8.54 15.83 8.55
CA GLN A 53 -7.94 16.11 9.87
C GLN A 53 -7.41 14.85 10.59
N VAL A 54 -7.03 13.82 9.83
CA VAL A 54 -6.36 12.62 10.36
C VAL A 54 -4.84 12.85 10.35
N GLU A 55 -4.17 12.57 11.47
CA GLU A 55 -2.72 12.61 11.52
C GLU A 55 -2.11 11.46 10.73
N VAL A 56 -1.08 11.77 9.94
CA VAL A 56 -0.40 10.79 9.09
C VAL A 56 1.10 10.78 9.41
N PHE A 57 1.61 9.57 9.62
CA PHE A 57 3.03 9.27 9.57
C PHE A 57 3.33 8.52 8.27
N MET A 58 4.36 8.95 7.55
CA MET A 58 4.85 8.24 6.38
C MET A 58 6.12 7.49 6.78
N THR A 59 6.27 6.22 6.38
CA THR A 59 7.58 5.56 6.53
C THR A 59 8.63 6.27 5.70
N ARG A 60 8.26 6.61 4.45
CA ARG A 60 8.97 7.50 3.53
C ARG A 60 8.01 8.43 2.81
N ASP A 61 8.41 9.68 2.57
CA ASP A 61 7.69 10.61 1.71
C ASP A 61 8.56 11.20 0.58
N ASP A 62 9.82 10.79 0.50
CA ASP A 62 10.73 11.01 -0.61
C ASP A 62 11.33 9.68 -1.14
N ALA A 63 11.90 9.72 -2.36
CA ALA A 63 12.56 8.56 -2.96
C ALA A 63 13.89 8.20 -2.29
N THR A 64 14.52 9.15 -1.58
CA THR A 64 15.83 9.00 -0.94
C THR A 64 15.76 8.61 0.53
N ASP A 65 14.57 8.53 1.13
CA ASP A 65 14.41 8.16 2.54
C ASP A 65 14.89 6.74 2.84
N HIS A 66 15.79 6.62 3.82
CA HIS A 66 16.36 5.33 4.22
C HIS A 66 15.40 4.58 5.15
N THR A 67 14.63 3.65 4.58
CA THR A 67 13.54 2.96 5.29
C THR A 67 13.60 1.45 5.11
N PRO A 68 14.57 0.78 5.76
CA PRO A 68 14.68 -0.67 5.68
C PRO A 68 13.38 -1.36 6.09
N VAL A 69 12.99 -2.41 5.37
CA VAL A 69 11.70 -3.09 5.58
C VAL A 69 11.52 -3.57 7.03
N GLY A 70 12.60 -3.98 7.69
CA GLY A 70 12.60 -4.43 9.07
C GLY A 70 12.35 -3.34 10.11
N THR A 71 12.50 -2.05 9.77
CA THR A 71 12.31 -0.93 10.71
C THR A 71 10.95 -0.26 10.59
N ARG A 72 10.28 -0.38 9.43
CA ARG A 72 9.02 0.32 9.10
C ARG A 72 7.92 0.15 10.15
N ALA A 73 7.66 -1.08 10.60
CA ALA A 73 6.69 -1.36 11.65
C ALA A 73 7.09 -0.73 13.01
N GLY A 74 8.38 -0.73 13.33
CA GLY A 74 8.91 -0.07 14.53
C GLY A 74 8.80 1.45 14.46
N MET A 75 9.04 2.05 13.30
CA MET A 75 8.87 3.48 13.04
C MET A 75 7.41 3.91 13.24
N ALA A 76 6.46 3.16 12.67
CA ALA A 76 5.03 3.40 12.85
C ALA A 76 4.62 3.34 14.34
N LYS A 77 5.14 2.35 15.07
CA LYS A 77 4.89 2.20 16.51
C LYS A 77 5.46 3.38 17.30
N ALA A 78 6.71 3.76 17.04
CA ALA A 78 7.38 4.89 17.69
C ALA A 78 6.67 6.22 17.40
N ALA A 79 6.06 6.36 16.22
CA ALA A 79 5.27 7.51 15.84
C ALA A 79 3.88 7.56 16.51
N GLY A 80 3.46 6.52 17.24
CA GLY A 80 2.15 6.44 17.89
C GLY A 80 1.00 6.16 16.92
N CYS A 81 1.26 5.50 15.79
CA CYS A 81 0.21 5.10 14.86
C CYS A 81 -0.67 4.00 15.45
N GLU A 82 -1.92 3.95 15.02
CA GLU A 82 -2.93 2.95 15.43
C GLU A 82 -3.16 1.91 14.32
N VAL A 83 -3.02 2.33 13.06
CA VAL A 83 -3.16 1.49 11.85
C VAL A 83 -1.95 1.73 10.95
N LEU A 84 -1.43 0.66 10.35
CA LEU A 84 -0.43 0.70 9.28
C LEU A 84 -1.04 0.20 7.97
N VAL A 85 -1.00 1.04 6.93
CA VAL A 85 -1.38 0.68 5.56
C VAL A 85 -0.12 0.70 4.69
N SER A 86 0.33 -0.48 4.25
CA SER A 86 1.42 -0.63 3.31
C SER A 86 0.89 -0.76 1.88
N LEU A 87 1.52 -0.09 0.92
CA LEU A 87 1.09 -0.01 -0.47
C LEU A 87 2.16 -0.62 -1.37
N HIS A 88 1.75 -1.60 -2.17
CA HIS A 88 2.62 -2.38 -3.05
C HIS A 88 1.95 -2.64 -4.41
N LEU A 89 2.75 -3.10 -5.36
CA LEU A 89 2.27 -3.67 -6.62
C LEU A 89 2.75 -5.12 -6.74
N ASN A 90 1.86 -5.99 -7.20
CA ASN A 90 2.22 -7.35 -7.54
C ASN A 90 3.01 -7.40 -8.85
N ASP A 91 3.67 -8.53 -9.05
CA ASP A 91 4.37 -8.85 -10.29
C ASP A 91 4.20 -10.32 -10.65
N PHE A 92 4.32 -10.60 -11.95
CA PHE A 92 4.36 -11.94 -12.49
C PHE A 92 5.07 -11.91 -13.84
N ASP A 93 5.76 -13.00 -14.19
CA ASP A 93 6.64 -13.06 -15.38
C ASP A 93 5.89 -12.82 -16.71
N ASP A 94 4.57 -13.01 -16.73
CA ASP A 94 3.71 -12.74 -17.89
C ASP A 94 2.52 -11.81 -17.53
N ASP A 95 1.88 -11.28 -18.58
CA ASP A 95 0.72 -10.38 -18.50
C ASP A 95 -0.59 -11.12 -18.15
N THR A 96 -0.54 -12.37 -17.65
CA THR A 96 -1.78 -13.14 -17.36
C THR A 96 -2.32 -12.91 -15.95
N ALA A 97 -1.47 -12.52 -15.00
CA ALA A 97 -1.87 -12.27 -13.63
C ALA A 97 -2.31 -10.82 -13.45
N ASN A 98 -3.53 -10.61 -12.95
CA ASN A 98 -4.07 -9.28 -12.65
C ASN A 98 -4.96 -9.30 -11.40
N GLY A 99 -5.32 -8.10 -10.94
CA GLY A 99 -6.24 -7.84 -9.84
C GLY A 99 -5.60 -7.39 -8.54
N LEU A 100 -6.47 -7.04 -7.60
CA LEU A 100 -6.12 -6.45 -6.30
C LEU A 100 -6.30 -7.48 -5.17
N GLU A 101 -5.35 -7.49 -4.23
CA GLU A 101 -5.43 -8.28 -2.99
C GLU A 101 -4.98 -7.48 -1.77
N VAL A 102 -5.59 -7.77 -0.62
CA VAL A 102 -5.18 -7.23 0.68
C VAL A 102 -4.61 -8.35 1.55
N LEU A 103 -3.36 -8.16 1.98
CA LEU A 103 -2.62 -9.07 2.84
C LEU A 103 -2.72 -8.64 4.30
N TYR A 104 -2.80 -9.60 5.21
CA TYR A 104 -3.01 -9.36 6.66
C TYR A 104 -2.28 -10.40 7.52
N ARG A 105 -1.99 -10.09 8.80
CA ARG A 105 -1.20 -11.00 9.66
C ARG A 105 -2.05 -12.11 10.27
N ASP A 106 -3.13 -11.74 10.95
CA ASP A 106 -3.91 -12.62 11.83
C ASP A 106 -5.39 -12.18 11.94
N ASN A 107 -6.12 -12.75 12.90
CA ASN A 107 -7.54 -12.48 13.09
C ASN A 107 -7.84 -11.02 13.48
N ASP A 108 -6.91 -10.31 14.11
CA ASP A 108 -7.10 -8.92 14.53
C ASP A 108 -7.09 -8.00 13.29
N ASP A 109 -6.23 -8.29 12.31
CA ASP A 109 -6.12 -7.54 11.06
C ASP A 109 -7.22 -7.90 10.04
N LYS A 110 -7.73 -9.13 10.12
CA LYS A 110 -8.62 -9.73 9.11
C LYS A 110 -9.86 -8.88 8.81
N ALA A 111 -10.46 -8.28 9.84
CA ALA A 111 -11.68 -7.50 9.69
C ALA A 111 -11.44 -6.23 8.85
N LEU A 112 -10.32 -5.52 9.08
CA LEU A 112 -9.95 -4.36 8.26
C LEU A 112 -9.59 -4.79 6.84
N ALA A 113 -8.82 -5.86 6.69
CA ALA A 113 -8.42 -6.38 5.38
C ALA A 113 -9.63 -6.74 4.51
N GLN A 114 -10.63 -7.42 5.09
CA GLN A 114 -11.85 -7.79 4.38
C GLN A 114 -12.64 -6.56 3.93
N ARG A 115 -12.86 -5.58 4.82
CA ARG A 115 -13.57 -4.34 4.45
C ARG A 115 -12.84 -3.55 3.37
N LEU A 116 -11.51 -3.50 3.42
CA LEU A 116 -10.72 -2.85 2.38
C LEU A 116 -10.84 -3.59 1.04
N GLN A 117 -10.72 -4.92 1.04
CA GLN A 117 -10.89 -5.73 -0.17
C GLN A 117 -12.25 -5.47 -0.81
N ASP A 118 -13.34 -5.61 -0.05
CA ASP A 118 -14.70 -5.47 -0.59
C ASP A 118 -14.93 -4.06 -1.16
N ALA A 119 -14.53 -3.03 -0.41
CA ALA A 119 -14.71 -1.65 -0.84
C ALA A 119 -13.83 -1.28 -2.06
N LEU A 120 -12.60 -1.79 -2.11
CA LEU A 120 -11.69 -1.53 -3.24
C LEU A 120 -12.16 -2.24 -4.51
N ILE A 121 -12.66 -3.47 -4.41
CA ILE A 121 -13.21 -4.19 -5.56
C ILE A 121 -14.46 -3.49 -6.09
N ASP A 122 -15.37 -3.06 -5.21
CA ASP A 122 -16.55 -2.29 -5.60
C ASP A 122 -16.17 -0.96 -6.28
N ALA A 123 -15.19 -0.23 -5.73
CA ALA A 123 -14.80 1.07 -6.26
C ALA A 123 -14.00 0.99 -7.58
N THR A 124 -13.19 -0.05 -7.76
CA THR A 124 -12.21 -0.13 -8.88
C THR A 124 -12.65 -1.05 -10.00
N GLN A 125 -13.57 -1.99 -9.73
CA GLN A 125 -13.97 -3.06 -10.64
C GLN A 125 -12.76 -3.85 -11.17
N MET A 126 -11.67 -3.92 -10.39
CA MET A 126 -10.51 -4.76 -10.67
C MET A 126 -10.84 -6.22 -10.33
N ARG A 127 -10.05 -7.16 -10.87
CA ARG A 127 -10.21 -8.57 -10.54
C ARG A 127 -10.00 -8.77 -9.04
N ASP A 128 -10.95 -9.43 -8.40
CA ASP A 128 -10.89 -9.74 -6.97
C ASP A 128 -10.03 -10.96 -6.70
N ARG A 129 -8.87 -10.74 -6.09
CA ARG A 129 -7.93 -11.80 -5.71
C ARG A 129 -8.06 -12.23 -4.24
N LYS A 130 -9.06 -11.66 -3.54
CA LYS A 130 -9.39 -11.92 -2.14
C LYS A 130 -8.29 -11.52 -1.16
N ILE A 131 -8.64 -11.53 0.13
CA ILE A 131 -7.67 -11.33 1.19
C ILE A 131 -6.78 -12.56 1.38
N LYS A 132 -5.52 -12.36 1.79
CA LYS A 132 -4.59 -13.46 2.08
C LYS A 132 -3.83 -13.25 3.38
N GLN A 133 -3.75 -14.29 4.20
CA GLN A 133 -2.98 -14.24 5.43
C GLN A 133 -1.47 -14.40 5.14
N ARG A 134 -0.65 -13.50 5.68
CA ARG A 134 0.80 -13.42 5.48
C ARG A 134 1.53 -13.01 6.75
N ALA A 135 1.66 -13.95 7.69
CA ALA A 135 2.34 -13.71 8.97
C ALA A 135 3.87 -13.50 8.86
N ASP A 136 4.45 -13.75 7.69
CA ASP A 136 5.87 -13.67 7.40
C ASP A 136 6.35 -12.25 7.03
N LEU A 137 5.45 -11.37 6.59
CA LEU A 137 5.81 -10.03 6.09
C LEU A 137 6.18 -9.07 7.23
N ALA A 138 7.34 -8.43 7.11
CA ALA A 138 7.90 -7.61 8.20
C ALA A 138 7.03 -6.42 8.60
N VAL A 139 6.42 -5.72 7.64
CA VAL A 139 5.53 -4.58 7.90
C VAL A 139 4.25 -4.98 8.64
N LEU A 140 3.76 -6.21 8.43
CA LEU A 140 2.57 -6.74 9.10
C LEU A 140 2.84 -7.14 10.56
N LYS A 141 4.10 -7.18 11.01
CA LYS A 141 4.46 -7.41 12.43
C LYS A 141 4.30 -6.17 13.31
N PHE A 142 3.56 -5.16 12.83
CA PHE A 142 3.21 -3.96 13.57
C PHE A 142 2.34 -4.28 14.80
N ASN A 143 2.63 -3.62 15.93
CA ASN A 143 1.94 -3.83 17.21
C ASN A 143 0.65 -2.99 17.30
N GLY A 144 -0.22 -3.17 16.29
CA GLY A 144 -1.51 -2.54 16.04
C GLY A 144 -2.11 -3.18 14.78
N THR A 145 -3.19 -2.64 14.23
CA THR A 145 -3.79 -3.21 13.01
C THR A 145 -2.92 -2.90 11.79
N ALA A 146 -2.57 -3.90 10.99
CA ALA A 146 -1.78 -3.71 9.77
C ALA A 146 -2.34 -4.43 8.55
N VAL A 147 -2.25 -3.77 7.40
CA VAL A 147 -2.60 -4.34 6.10
C VAL A 147 -1.54 -3.95 5.06
N LEU A 148 -1.32 -4.83 4.10
CA LEU A 148 -0.55 -4.54 2.90
C LEU A 148 -1.46 -4.73 1.70
N ILE A 149 -1.59 -3.69 0.88
CA ILE A 149 -2.48 -3.68 -0.28
C ILE A 149 -1.61 -3.82 -1.52
N GLU A 150 -1.77 -4.93 -2.23
CA GLU A 150 -1.25 -5.10 -3.59
C GLU A 150 -2.27 -4.49 -4.55
N LEU A 151 -2.01 -3.28 -5.02
CA LEU A 151 -3.01 -2.46 -5.74
C LEU A 151 -3.37 -3.04 -7.12
N GLY A 152 -2.52 -3.89 -7.68
CA GLY A 152 -2.63 -4.51 -9.00
C GLY A 152 -1.28 -5.06 -9.44
N PHE A 153 -1.20 -5.62 -10.64
CA PHE A 153 0.04 -6.17 -11.21
C PHE A 153 0.73 -5.13 -12.11
N ILE A 154 2.00 -4.83 -11.84
CA ILE A 154 2.75 -3.84 -12.65
C ILE A 154 3.02 -4.35 -14.07
N ALA A 155 3.26 -5.66 -14.20
CA ALA A 155 3.48 -6.30 -15.49
C ALA A 155 2.19 -6.45 -16.31
N ASN A 156 1.01 -6.35 -15.69
CA ASN A 156 -0.24 -6.49 -16.42
C ASN A 156 -0.70 -5.18 -17.05
N ASP A 157 -1.00 -5.18 -18.35
CA ASP A 157 -1.30 -3.96 -19.11
C ASP A 157 -2.59 -3.27 -18.64
N GLN A 158 -3.62 -4.06 -18.30
CA GLN A 158 -4.91 -3.54 -17.85
C GLN A 158 -4.80 -2.91 -16.47
N ASP A 159 -4.12 -3.59 -15.54
CA ASP A 159 -3.87 -3.08 -14.19
C ASP A 159 -2.95 -1.86 -14.24
N ARG A 160 -1.83 -1.92 -14.96
CA ARG A 160 -0.89 -0.80 -15.09
C ARG A 160 -1.57 0.44 -15.66
N THR A 161 -2.37 0.30 -16.72
CA THR A 161 -3.14 1.41 -17.30
C THR A 161 -4.06 2.05 -16.27
N LYS A 162 -4.76 1.24 -15.47
CA LYS A 162 -5.61 1.73 -14.37
C LYS A 162 -4.76 2.42 -13.29
N LEU A 163 -3.66 1.82 -12.84
CA LEU A 163 -2.84 2.33 -11.73
C LEU A 163 -2.12 3.64 -12.06
N LEU A 164 -1.82 3.89 -13.34
CA LEU A 164 -1.21 5.14 -13.79
C LEU A 164 -2.22 6.28 -13.94
N SER A 165 -3.53 6.00 -13.89
CA SER A 165 -4.59 7.00 -13.99
C SER A 165 -4.74 7.81 -12.69
N ALA A 166 -4.81 9.14 -12.84
CA ALA A 166 -5.11 10.05 -11.74
C ALA A 166 -6.49 9.78 -11.11
N HIS A 167 -7.49 9.43 -11.94
CA HIS A 167 -8.82 9.09 -11.46
C HIS A 167 -8.80 7.82 -10.60
N MET A 168 -8.11 6.77 -11.05
CA MET A 168 -8.01 5.53 -10.27
C MET A 168 -7.26 5.74 -8.96
N ARG A 169 -6.22 6.59 -8.97
CA ARG A 169 -5.49 6.96 -7.75
C ARG A 169 -6.39 7.68 -6.74
N ASP A 170 -7.18 8.67 -7.17
CA ASP A 170 -8.14 9.35 -6.31
C ASP A 170 -9.21 8.37 -5.77
N THR A 171 -9.77 7.51 -6.62
CA THR A 171 -10.75 6.48 -6.23
C THR A 171 -10.21 5.52 -5.16
N ILE A 172 -9.01 4.98 -5.36
CA ILE A 172 -8.37 4.06 -4.41
C ILE A 172 -8.07 4.78 -3.10
N THR A 173 -7.44 5.96 -3.15
CA THR A 173 -7.00 6.67 -1.93
C THR A 173 -8.18 7.15 -1.09
N ARG A 174 -9.27 7.64 -1.71
CA ARG A 174 -10.51 7.96 -0.99
C ARG A 174 -11.15 6.73 -0.35
N THR A 175 -11.16 5.60 -1.05
CA THR A 175 -11.72 4.35 -0.56
C THR A 175 -10.93 3.83 0.65
N ILE A 176 -9.60 3.79 0.57
CA ILE A 176 -8.73 3.40 1.70
C ILE A 176 -8.97 4.32 2.89
N ALA A 177 -8.93 5.64 2.67
CA ALA A 177 -9.09 6.62 3.75
C ALA A 177 -10.43 6.47 4.45
N ARG A 178 -11.52 6.31 3.70
CA ARG A 178 -12.86 6.09 4.25
C ARG A 178 -12.91 4.84 5.14
N VAL A 179 -12.49 3.68 4.63
CA VAL A 179 -12.56 2.41 5.37
C VAL A 179 -11.67 2.41 6.61
N VAL A 180 -10.48 3.01 6.52
CA VAL A 180 -9.57 3.13 7.67
C VAL A 180 -10.14 4.07 8.74
N MET A 181 -10.78 5.18 8.34
CA MET A 181 -11.44 6.08 9.29
C MET A 181 -12.65 5.42 9.97
N GLU A 182 -13.46 4.68 9.22
CA GLU A 182 -14.56 3.86 9.77
C GLU A 182 -14.03 2.81 10.75
N HIS A 183 -12.83 2.27 10.54
CA HIS A 183 -12.19 1.34 11.47
C HIS A 183 -11.72 2.00 12.76
N LEU A 184 -11.20 3.23 12.68
CA LEU A 184 -10.65 3.99 13.80
C LEU A 184 -11.73 4.71 14.62
N SER A 185 -12.92 4.86 14.07
CA SER A 185 -14.06 5.45 14.77
C SER A 185 -14.80 4.35 15.53
N PRO A 186 -14.85 4.38 16.88
CA PRO A 186 -15.73 3.48 17.62
C PRO A 186 -17.18 3.75 17.22
N ALA A 187 -17.95 2.67 17.05
CA ALA A 187 -19.41 2.75 16.95
C ALA A 187 -20.03 3.27 18.25
#